data_AF-A0A0D1XB35-F1
#
_entry.id   AF-A0A0D1XB35-F1
#
_cell.length_a   1.000
_cell.length_b   1.000
_cell.length_c   1.000
_cell.angle_alpha   90.00
_cell.angle_beta   90.00
_cell.angle_gamma   90.00
#
_symmetry.space_group_name_H-M   'P 1'
#
loop_
_entity.id
_entity.type
_entity.pdbx_description
1 polymer ?
#
loop_
_entity_poly.entity_id
_entity_poly.type
_entity_poly.pdbx_seq_one_letter_code
_entity_poly.pdbx_strand_id
1 'polypeptide(L)'
;MDDTTTPRNRRERRAAAKANGSNKSTGKATGTSTIASASTSANDYLNTPLPGIEYKKPDYNAARVKGHKTLYEIAAERQEELRKQGVYDKYEDKYAHGENAGDHQFWSSPGDEEPIGPLGEAFVWGVSLSMLHFTLDVLVFHQYRQEFEWREIWTRMFTMMPALFVVVYMLHTKTATRWAKLRQAFFFATSVAAGCFLIKSGNLDGYFAVMKMAPPLGTLWVWSTIEMELWWAVTHVVLVCLYMWWNGFTNF
;
A
#
# COMPACT_ATOMS: atom_id res chain seq x y z
N MET A 1 -37.02 2.80 -61.06
CA MET A 1 -38.45 2.83 -60.74
C MET A 1 -38.69 1.74 -59.73
N ASP A 2 -39.11 2.17 -58.54
CA ASP A 2 -39.41 1.38 -57.36
C ASP A 2 -40.47 0.30 -57.63
N ASP A 3 -40.40 -0.81 -56.91
CA ASP A 3 -41.60 -1.36 -56.30
C ASP A 3 -41.26 -2.17 -55.03
N THR A 4 -41.11 -1.47 -53.91
CA THR A 4 -41.15 -2.07 -52.57
C THR A 4 -42.59 -2.42 -52.24
N THR A 5 -43.01 -3.65 -52.55
CA THR A 5 -44.30 -4.19 -52.08
C THR A 5 -44.30 -4.29 -50.56
N THR A 6 -44.79 -3.24 -49.92
CA THR A 6 -45.05 -3.19 -48.47
C THR A 6 -46.32 -3.99 -48.18
N PRO A 7 -46.31 -4.97 -47.26
CA PRO A 7 -47.50 -5.78 -46.98
C PRO A 7 -48.59 -4.92 -46.31
N ARG A 8 -49.76 -4.85 -46.96
CA ARG A 8 -50.85 -3.93 -46.60
C ARG A 8 -51.79 -4.47 -45.51
N ASN A 9 -51.64 -5.71 -45.05
CA ASN A 9 -52.64 -6.30 -44.15
C ASN A 9 -52.08 -7.10 -42.94
N ARG A 10 -52.72 -6.94 -41.77
CA ARG A 10 -52.37 -7.60 -40.49
C ARG A 10 -52.38 -9.15 -40.60
N ARG A 11 -53.11 -9.69 -41.56
CA ARG A 11 -53.22 -11.12 -41.86
C ARG A 11 -51.99 -11.67 -42.58
N GLU A 12 -51.39 -10.89 -43.49
CA GLU A 12 -50.15 -11.24 -44.20
C GLU A 12 -48.95 -11.23 -43.25
N ARG A 13 -48.93 -10.28 -42.31
CA ARG A 13 -47.93 -10.23 -41.22
C ARG A 13 -47.94 -11.49 -40.33
N ARG A 14 -49.10 -12.13 -40.15
CA ARG A 14 -49.23 -13.36 -39.37
C ARG A 14 -48.86 -14.62 -40.18
N ALA A 15 -49.04 -14.60 -41.50
CA ALA A 15 -48.66 -15.71 -42.37
C ALA A 15 -47.14 -15.81 -42.55
N ALA A 16 -46.45 -14.68 -42.74
CA ALA A 16 -44.99 -14.63 -42.84
C ALA A 16 -44.28 -15.08 -41.54
N ALA A 17 -44.83 -14.73 -40.38
CA ALA A 17 -44.30 -15.16 -39.09
C ALA A 17 -44.49 -16.68 -38.82
N LYS A 18 -45.53 -17.30 -39.40
CA LYS A 18 -45.82 -18.72 -39.23
C LYS A 18 -44.98 -19.61 -40.14
N ALA A 19 -44.60 -19.12 -41.33
CA ALA A 19 -43.72 -19.84 -42.25
C ALA A 19 -42.27 -19.95 -41.74
N ASN A 20 -41.77 -18.94 -41.03
CA ASN A 20 -40.41 -18.93 -40.49
C ASN A 20 -40.21 -19.76 -39.20
N GLY A 21 -41.29 -20.30 -38.62
CA GLY A 21 -41.26 -20.94 -37.29
C GLY A 21 -41.14 -22.47 -37.28
N SER A 22 -41.07 -23.15 -38.43
CA SER A 22 -41.09 -24.62 -38.47
C SER A 22 -40.08 -25.17 -39.48
N ASN A 23 -39.04 -25.82 -38.96
CA ASN A 23 -37.97 -26.62 -39.59
C ASN A 23 -36.62 -25.94 -39.92
N LYS A 24 -35.72 -26.16 -38.95
CA LYS A 24 -34.26 -26.05 -38.83
C LYS A 24 -33.43 -26.55 -40.04
N SER A 25 -32.35 -25.84 -40.42
CA SER A 25 -30.97 -26.36 -40.40
C SER A 25 -29.92 -25.42 -41.04
N THR A 26 -28.76 -25.37 -40.39
CA THR A 26 -27.42 -25.00 -40.90
C THR A 26 -27.20 -23.60 -41.49
N GLY A 27 -26.37 -22.83 -40.78
CA GLY A 27 -25.52 -21.80 -41.40
C GLY A 27 -25.59 -20.43 -40.77
N LYS A 28 -24.50 -20.08 -40.07
CA LYS A 28 -23.81 -18.79 -40.21
C LYS A 28 -24.49 -17.51 -39.65
N ALA A 29 -23.83 -17.04 -38.59
CA ALA A 29 -23.54 -15.63 -38.27
C ALA A 29 -24.64 -14.69 -37.74
N THR A 30 -24.16 -13.80 -36.84
CA THR A 30 -24.65 -12.44 -36.54
C THR A 30 -26.05 -12.37 -35.91
N GLY A 31 -26.29 -11.91 -34.69
CA GLY A 31 -25.68 -10.86 -33.89
C GLY A 31 -26.83 -10.06 -33.24
N THR A 32 -26.59 -9.48 -32.06
CA THR A 32 -27.44 -8.49 -31.34
C THR A 32 -28.21 -9.01 -30.11
N SER A 33 -27.54 -8.77 -28.98
CA SER A 33 -27.95 -8.53 -27.60
C SER A 33 -29.44 -8.43 -27.24
N THR A 34 -29.84 -9.25 -26.26
CA THR A 34 -30.81 -8.86 -25.23
C THR A 34 -30.13 -8.90 -23.87
N ILE A 35 -30.12 -7.73 -23.22
CA ILE A 35 -29.68 -7.51 -21.85
C ILE A 35 -30.61 -8.30 -20.93
N ALA A 36 -30.08 -9.33 -20.26
CA ALA A 36 -30.76 -10.00 -19.16
C ALA A 36 -29.83 -9.97 -17.96
N SER A 37 -30.18 -9.09 -17.03
CA SER A 37 -29.63 -8.95 -15.69
C SER A 37 -29.68 -10.27 -14.93
N ALA A 38 -28.51 -10.80 -14.57
CA ALA A 38 -28.35 -11.82 -13.56
C ALA A 38 -27.15 -11.46 -12.67
N SER A 39 -27.44 -11.24 -11.40
CA SER A 39 -26.51 -11.07 -10.29
C SER A 39 -25.53 -12.23 -10.21
N THR A 40 -24.21 -12.01 -10.28
CA THR A 40 -23.20 -12.96 -9.77
C THR A 40 -21.85 -12.26 -9.51
N SER A 41 -21.39 -12.41 -8.26
CA SER A 41 -20.01 -12.47 -7.74
C SER A 41 -18.84 -11.84 -8.51
N ALA A 42 -18.05 -11.02 -7.82
CA ALA A 42 -16.92 -10.22 -8.31
C ALA A 42 -15.67 -10.98 -8.81
N ASN A 43 -15.77 -12.26 -9.22
CA ASN A 43 -14.62 -13.09 -9.62
C ASN A 43 -14.74 -13.73 -11.03
N ASP A 44 -15.63 -13.24 -11.90
CA ASP A 44 -15.95 -13.90 -13.19
C ASP A 44 -15.27 -13.29 -14.43
N TYR A 45 -14.08 -12.69 -14.27
CA TYR A 45 -13.34 -12.06 -15.38
C TYR A 45 -12.43 -13.02 -16.16
N LEU A 46 -12.22 -14.24 -15.64
CA LEU A 46 -11.35 -15.25 -16.27
C LEU A 46 -12.10 -16.18 -17.23
N ASN A 47 -13.44 -16.23 -17.16
CA ASN A 47 -14.25 -17.19 -17.91
C ASN A 47 -15.25 -16.54 -18.86
N THR A 48 -15.27 -15.21 -19.01
CA THR A 48 -16.12 -14.54 -19.99
C THR A 48 -15.46 -14.63 -21.38
N PRO A 49 -16.01 -15.41 -22.35
CA PRO A 49 -15.44 -15.47 -23.68
C PRO A 49 -15.74 -14.15 -24.38
N LEU A 50 -14.72 -13.30 -24.54
CA LEU A 50 -14.81 -12.13 -25.41
C LEU A 50 -15.03 -12.63 -26.85
N PRO A 51 -16.14 -12.25 -27.52
CA PRO A 51 -16.43 -12.75 -28.86
C PRO A 51 -15.41 -12.20 -29.86
N GLY A 52 -14.62 -13.10 -30.48
CA GLY A 52 -13.84 -12.79 -31.68
C GLY A 52 -12.32 -12.74 -31.52
N ILE A 53 -11.75 -13.04 -30.34
CA ILE A 53 -10.29 -13.14 -30.18
C ILE A 53 -9.91 -14.62 -30.20
N GLU A 54 -9.38 -15.09 -31.34
CA GLU A 54 -8.86 -16.45 -31.47
C GLU A 54 -7.56 -16.59 -30.66
N TYR A 55 -7.52 -17.53 -29.72
CA TYR A 55 -6.35 -17.80 -28.89
C TYR A 55 -5.26 -18.50 -29.69
N LYS A 56 -4.54 -17.74 -30.52
CA LYS A 56 -3.36 -18.22 -31.23
C LYS A 56 -2.12 -17.95 -30.37
N LYS A 57 -1.37 -19.01 -30.03
CA LYS A 57 -0.09 -18.87 -29.35
C LYS A 57 0.87 -18.06 -30.27
N PRO A 58 1.58 -17.04 -29.75
CA PRO A 58 2.59 -16.34 -30.53
C PRO A 58 3.66 -17.30 -31.02
N ASP A 59 4.05 -17.18 -32.29
CA ASP A 59 5.15 -17.98 -32.83
C ASP A 59 6.48 -17.39 -32.35
N TYR A 60 7.10 -18.04 -31.36
CA TYR A 60 8.32 -17.56 -30.72
C TYR A 60 9.57 -17.69 -31.60
N ASN A 61 9.49 -18.46 -32.71
CA ASN A 61 10.65 -18.78 -33.55
C ASN A 61 10.55 -18.19 -34.96
N ALA A 62 9.55 -17.33 -35.21
CA ALA A 62 9.39 -16.66 -36.49
C ALA A 62 10.44 -15.54 -36.66
N ALA A 63 11.18 -15.58 -37.76
CA ALA A 63 12.03 -14.46 -38.17
C ALA A 63 11.18 -13.19 -38.31
N ARG A 64 11.74 -12.03 -37.93
CA ARG A 64 11.09 -10.72 -37.93
C ARG A 64 10.27 -10.51 -39.21
N VAL A 65 8.95 -10.57 -39.10
CA VAL A 65 8.06 -10.39 -40.25
C VAL A 65 8.17 -8.92 -40.69
N LYS A 66 8.74 -8.68 -41.88
CA LYS A 66 8.82 -7.33 -42.47
C LYS A 66 7.41 -6.76 -42.60
N GLY A 67 7.12 -5.69 -41.85
CA GLY A 67 5.84 -4.99 -41.87
C GLY A 67 4.99 -5.11 -40.60
N HIS A 68 5.37 -5.95 -39.62
CA HIS A 68 4.74 -5.92 -38.30
C HIS A 68 5.45 -4.91 -37.41
N LYS A 69 4.68 -3.99 -36.83
CA LYS A 69 5.17 -3.02 -35.85
C LYS A 69 5.84 -3.77 -34.70
N THR A 70 7.00 -3.29 -34.27
CA THR A 70 7.69 -3.90 -33.12
C THR A 70 6.87 -3.69 -31.85
N LEU A 71 7.05 -4.53 -30.83
CA LEU A 71 6.38 -4.34 -29.54
C LEU A 71 6.68 -2.95 -28.95
N TYR A 72 7.88 -2.42 -29.21
CA TYR A 72 8.27 -1.07 -28.81
C TYR A 72 7.47 0.01 -29.56
N GLU A 73 7.26 -0.13 -30.86
CA GLU A 73 6.44 0.79 -31.65
C GLU A 73 4.97 0.74 -31.26
N ILE A 74 4.43 -0.45 -31.00
CA ILE A 74 3.04 -0.64 -30.53
C ILE A 74 2.88 -0.03 -29.14
N ALA A 75 3.85 -0.24 -28.24
CA ALA A 75 3.85 0.37 -26.91
C ALA A 75 3.90 1.90 -26.99
N ALA A 76 4.77 2.45 -27.83
CA ALA A 76 4.88 3.90 -28.04
C ALA A 76 3.57 4.50 -28.58
N GLU A 77 2.95 3.87 -29.58
CA GLU A 77 1.65 4.31 -30.13
C GLU A 77 0.54 4.26 -29.07
N ARG A 78 0.48 3.20 -28.26
CA ARG A 78 -0.46 3.08 -27.13
C ARG A 78 -0.23 4.18 -26.10
N GLN A 79 1.02 4.52 -25.84
CA GLN A 79 1.39 5.56 -24.88
C GLN A 79 0.95 6.94 -25.36
N GLU A 80 1.12 7.23 -26.65
CA GLU A 80 0.61 8.45 -27.28
C GLU A 80 -0.93 8.53 -27.28
N GLU A 81 -1.61 7.41 -27.51
CA GLU A 81 -3.07 7.31 -27.39
C GLU A 81 -3.55 7.65 -25.97
N LEU A 82 -2.91 7.08 -24.95
CA LEU A 82 -3.22 7.34 -23.54
C LEU A 82 -2.96 8.80 -23.16
N ARG A 83 -1.92 9.42 -23.74
CA ARG A 83 -1.61 10.83 -23.56
C ARG A 83 -2.65 11.74 -24.20
N LYS A 84 -3.12 11.41 -25.40
CA LYS A 84 -4.24 12.11 -26.06
C LYS A 84 -5.56 11.97 -25.29
N GLN A 85 -5.77 10.84 -24.62
CA GLN A 85 -6.94 10.62 -23.76
C GLN A 85 -6.84 11.31 -22.39
N GLY A 86 -5.74 12.02 -22.08
CA GLY A 86 -5.51 12.68 -20.80
C GLY A 86 -5.33 11.70 -19.62
N VAL A 87 -5.20 10.40 -19.91
CA VAL A 87 -5.01 9.35 -18.90
C VAL A 87 -3.55 9.30 -18.46
N TYR A 88 -2.62 9.58 -19.37
CA TYR A 88 -1.18 9.52 -19.11
C TYR A 88 -0.67 10.64 -18.17
N ASP A 89 -1.15 11.88 -18.34
CA ASP A 89 -0.76 13.00 -17.46
C ASP A 89 -1.12 12.74 -16.00
N LYS A 90 -2.20 11.99 -15.75
CA LYS A 90 -2.64 11.58 -14.42
C LYS A 90 -1.65 10.63 -13.71
N TYR A 91 -0.82 9.93 -14.47
CA TYR A 91 0.25 9.08 -13.93
C TYR A 91 1.52 9.89 -13.72
N GLU A 92 1.95 10.74 -14.66
CA GLU A 92 3.14 11.57 -14.51
C GLU A 92 3.04 12.56 -13.35
N ASP A 93 1.90 13.24 -13.19
CA ASP A 93 1.68 14.22 -12.12
C ASP A 93 1.68 13.56 -10.72
N LYS A 94 1.32 12.27 -10.66
CA LYS A 94 1.35 11.45 -9.45
C LYS A 94 2.78 11.10 -9.00
N TYR A 95 3.76 11.12 -9.91
CA TYR A 95 5.18 10.88 -9.63
C TYR A 95 6.00 12.18 -9.55
N ALA A 96 5.56 13.25 -10.22
CA ALA A 96 6.25 14.54 -10.22
C ALA A 96 6.15 15.29 -8.88
N HIS A 97 5.18 14.96 -8.01
CA HIS A 97 5.01 15.60 -6.71
C HIS A 97 5.66 14.85 -5.53
N GLY A 98 6.55 13.89 -5.80
CA GLY A 98 7.22 13.06 -4.79
C GLY A 98 8.51 13.64 -4.18
N GLU A 99 8.83 14.91 -4.38
CA GLU A 99 10.15 15.48 -4.03
C GLU A 99 10.42 15.65 -2.51
N ASN A 100 9.50 15.22 -1.63
CA ASN A 100 9.69 15.24 -0.17
C ASN A 100 8.99 14.06 0.52
N ALA A 101 9.14 12.84 -0.01
CA ALA A 101 8.80 11.63 0.72
C ALA A 101 10.10 10.94 1.12
N GLY A 102 10.44 11.04 2.41
CA GLY A 102 11.53 10.26 3.00
C GLY A 102 11.36 8.79 2.66
N ASP A 103 12.35 8.30 1.91
CA ASP A 103 12.93 6.96 1.91
C ASP A 103 12.32 5.86 2.80
N HIS A 104 11.05 5.51 2.61
CA HIS A 104 10.53 4.18 2.93
C HIS A 104 10.20 3.34 1.68
N GLN A 105 10.82 3.68 0.55
CA GLN A 105 10.56 3.07 -0.75
C GLN A 105 11.44 1.83 -1.03
N PHE A 106 11.50 0.88 -0.09
CA PHE A 106 12.13 -0.42 -0.36
C PHE A 106 11.16 -1.43 -1.02
N TRP A 107 9.84 -1.21 -0.93
CA TRP A 107 8.82 -2.16 -1.43
C TRP A 107 7.82 -1.59 -2.46
N SER A 108 7.95 -0.35 -2.93
CA SER A 108 6.94 0.25 -3.80
C SER A 108 7.26 0.03 -5.29
N SER A 109 6.69 -1.01 -5.87
CA SER A 109 6.63 -1.22 -7.33
C SER A 109 5.75 -0.14 -7.98
N PRO A 110 6.11 0.42 -9.15
CA PRO A 110 5.34 1.47 -9.81
C PRO A 110 4.10 0.85 -10.46
N GLY A 111 3.01 0.75 -9.70
CA GLY A 111 1.75 0.22 -10.19
C GLY A 111 0.73 -0.12 -9.11
N ASP A 112 1.16 -0.27 -7.86
CA ASP A 112 0.28 -0.76 -6.82
C ASP A 112 -0.43 0.40 -6.11
N GLU A 113 -1.77 0.39 -6.15
CA GLU A 113 -2.53 0.94 -5.03
C GLU A 113 -1.92 0.33 -3.78
N GLU A 114 -1.42 1.17 -2.88
CA GLU A 114 -0.84 0.82 -1.58
C GLU A 114 -1.51 -0.46 -1.06
N PRO A 115 -0.85 -1.64 -1.16
CA PRO A 115 -1.54 -2.95 -1.14
C PRO A 115 -2.30 -3.19 0.16
N ILE A 116 -1.94 -2.41 1.16
CA ILE A 116 -2.50 -2.33 2.47
C ILE A 116 -2.68 -0.83 2.71
N GLY A 117 -3.89 -0.29 2.58
CA GLY A 117 -4.13 1.15 2.80
C GLY A 117 -3.68 1.63 4.20
N PRO A 118 -3.82 2.93 4.52
CA PRO A 118 -3.20 3.55 5.72
C PRO A 118 -3.49 2.83 7.05
N LEU A 119 -4.66 2.18 7.15
CA LEU A 119 -5.02 1.39 8.32
C LEU A 119 -4.18 0.13 8.47
N GLY A 120 -3.93 -0.60 7.38
CA GLY A 120 -3.18 -1.83 7.49
C GLY A 120 -1.67 -1.58 7.53
N GLU A 121 -1.18 -0.48 6.95
CA GLU A 121 0.20 -0.03 7.18
C GLU A 121 0.41 0.26 8.68
N ALA A 122 -0.48 1.04 9.29
CA ALA A 122 -0.46 1.29 10.73
C ALA A 122 -0.60 0.00 11.56
N PHE A 123 -1.33 -1.01 11.05
CA PHE A 123 -1.44 -2.30 11.71
C PHE A 123 -0.13 -3.07 11.69
N VAL A 124 0.55 -3.16 10.54
CA VAL A 124 1.85 -3.83 10.40
C VAL A 124 2.88 -3.17 11.31
N TRP A 125 2.95 -1.85 11.30
CA TRP A 125 3.79 -1.08 12.21
C TRP A 125 3.41 -1.28 13.68
N GLY A 126 2.12 -1.23 14.02
CA GLY A 126 1.62 -1.41 15.38
C GLY A 126 1.97 -2.79 15.96
N VAL A 127 1.82 -3.86 15.16
CA VAL A 127 2.21 -5.22 15.55
C VAL A 127 3.73 -5.35 15.68
N SER A 128 4.50 -4.75 14.76
CA SER A 128 5.97 -4.80 14.81
C SER A 128 6.51 -4.06 16.04
N LEU A 129 5.98 -2.87 16.33
CA LEU A 129 6.35 -2.08 17.49
C LEU A 129 5.89 -2.69 18.81
N SER A 130 4.73 -3.37 18.84
CA SER A 130 4.30 -4.07 20.06
C SER A 130 5.21 -5.26 20.38
N MET A 131 5.71 -5.98 19.36
CA MET A 131 6.71 -7.03 19.55
C MET A 131 8.05 -6.48 20.02
N LEU A 132 8.49 -5.34 19.48
CA LEU A 132 9.69 -4.66 19.96
C LEU A 132 9.54 -4.21 21.41
N HIS A 133 8.41 -3.60 21.77
CA HIS A 133 8.09 -3.20 23.15
C HIS A 133 8.10 -4.39 24.11
N PHE A 134 7.44 -5.50 23.73
CA PHE A 134 7.44 -6.74 24.50
C PHE A 134 8.86 -7.27 24.71
N THR A 135 9.67 -7.27 23.66
CA THR A 135 11.06 -7.74 23.72
C THR A 135 11.89 -6.87 24.65
N LEU A 136 11.75 -5.54 24.57
CA LEU A 136 12.43 -4.62 25.48
C LEU A 136 11.96 -4.80 26.93
N ASP A 137 10.66 -5.03 27.17
CA ASP A 137 10.13 -5.30 28.52
C ASP A 137 10.79 -6.55 29.11
N VAL A 138 10.79 -7.65 28.36
CA VAL A 138 11.44 -8.91 28.77
C VAL A 138 12.94 -8.74 29.02
N LEU A 139 13.64 -8.01 28.15
CA LEU A 139 15.08 -7.77 28.30
C LEU A 139 15.41 -6.99 29.57
N VAL A 140 14.62 -5.96 29.90
CA VAL A 140 14.84 -5.18 31.11
C VAL A 140 14.59 -6.02 32.36
N PHE A 141 13.55 -6.87 32.38
CA PHE A 141 13.37 -7.85 33.47
C PHE A 141 14.55 -8.79 33.62
N HIS A 142 15.10 -9.26 32.50
CA HIS A 142 16.26 -10.14 32.49
C HIS A 142 17.55 -9.44 32.96
N GLN A 143 17.79 -8.20 32.53
CA GLN A 143 19.00 -7.42 32.86
C GLN A 143 19.19 -7.22 34.37
N TYR A 144 18.08 -7.07 35.09
CA TYR A 144 18.11 -6.80 36.52
C TYR A 144 17.61 -7.97 37.38
N ARG A 145 17.46 -9.16 36.77
CA ARG A 145 17.13 -10.43 37.45
C ARG A 145 15.90 -10.36 38.36
N GLN A 146 14.84 -9.66 37.95
CA GLN A 146 13.56 -9.73 38.66
C GLN A 146 12.72 -10.91 38.19
N GLU A 147 11.79 -11.33 39.05
CA GLU A 147 10.85 -12.39 38.74
C GLU A 147 9.84 -11.94 37.67
N PHE A 148 9.53 -12.84 36.73
CA PHE A 148 8.63 -12.55 35.62
C PHE A 148 7.17 -12.58 36.08
N GLU A 149 6.56 -11.41 36.24
CA GLU A 149 5.10 -11.30 36.32
C GLU A 149 4.50 -11.28 34.91
N TRP A 150 4.33 -12.46 34.29
CA TRP A 150 3.81 -12.59 32.93
C TRP A 150 2.50 -11.83 32.70
N ARG A 151 1.60 -11.80 33.69
CA ARG A 151 0.34 -11.05 33.61
C ARG A 151 0.58 -9.55 33.42
N GLU A 152 1.55 -8.98 34.13
CA GLU A 152 1.86 -7.56 34.06
C GLU A 152 2.49 -7.19 32.71
N ILE A 153 3.41 -8.03 32.20
CA ILE A 153 4.05 -7.87 30.88
C ILE A 153 2.98 -7.88 29.78
N TRP A 154 2.08 -8.87 29.77
CA TRP A 154 0.99 -8.93 28.80
C TRP A 154 0.07 -7.71 28.90
N THR A 155 -0.27 -7.26 30.11
CA THR A 155 -1.13 -6.08 30.32
C THR A 155 -0.47 -4.81 29.81
N ARG A 156 0.83 -4.62 30.05
CA ARG A 156 1.61 -3.51 29.50
C ARG A 156 1.63 -3.54 27.98
N MET A 157 1.94 -4.69 27.38
CA MET A 157 1.96 -4.86 25.93
C MET A 157 0.62 -4.50 25.28
N PHE A 158 -0.50 -5.03 25.82
CA PHE A 158 -1.84 -4.74 25.28
C PHE A 158 -2.31 -3.31 25.57
N THR A 159 -1.82 -2.67 26.62
CA THR A 159 -2.09 -1.25 26.91
C THR A 159 -1.33 -0.34 25.95
N MET A 160 -0.09 -0.68 25.61
CA MET A 160 0.75 0.11 24.70
C MET A 160 0.41 -0.08 23.23
N MET A 161 -0.06 -1.26 22.82
CA MET A 161 -0.44 -1.58 21.45
C MET A 161 -1.41 -0.56 20.81
N PRO A 162 -2.57 -0.21 21.41
CA PRO A 162 -3.47 0.78 20.82
C PRO A 162 -2.87 2.18 20.81
N ALA A 163 -2.05 2.54 21.81
CA ALA A 163 -1.36 3.83 21.83
C ALA A 163 -0.38 3.95 20.66
N LEU A 164 0.46 2.93 20.45
CA LEU A 164 1.41 2.86 19.33
C LEU A 164 0.68 2.88 17.99
N PHE A 165 -0.39 2.10 17.85
CA PHE A 165 -1.22 2.08 16.64
C PHE A 165 -1.77 3.47 16.30
N VAL A 166 -2.35 4.18 17.28
CA VAL A 166 -2.90 5.52 17.07
C VAL A 166 -1.80 6.52 16.68
N VAL A 167 -0.67 6.50 17.36
CA VAL A 167 0.46 7.41 17.09
C VAL A 167 1.01 7.16 15.68
N VAL A 168 1.21 5.89 15.30
CA VAL A 168 1.65 5.51 13.95
C VAL A 168 0.62 5.94 12.90
N TYR A 169 -0.65 5.59 13.10
CA TYR A 169 -1.72 5.92 12.17
C TYR A 169 -1.83 7.44 11.97
N MET A 170 -1.73 8.22 13.04
CA MET A 170 -1.79 9.68 12.98
C MET A 170 -0.62 10.27 12.18
N LEU A 171 0.59 9.72 12.32
CA LEU A 171 1.78 10.20 11.61
C LEU A 171 1.89 9.70 10.15
N HIS A 172 1.23 8.59 9.82
CA HIS A 172 1.13 8.06 8.45
C HIS A 172 -0.10 8.60 7.70
N THR A 173 -1.01 9.31 8.37
CA THR A 173 -2.17 9.91 7.70
C THR A 173 -1.72 10.98 6.69
N LYS A 174 -2.44 11.09 5.57
CA LYS A 174 -2.21 12.05 4.47
C LYS A 174 -2.13 13.53 4.90
N THR A 175 -2.56 13.87 6.10
CA THR A 175 -2.41 15.19 6.71
C THR A 175 -1.02 15.44 7.27
N ALA A 176 -0.39 14.42 7.87
CA ALA A 176 0.97 14.52 8.40
C ALA A 176 2.01 14.59 7.27
N THR A 177 1.80 13.84 6.18
CA THR A 177 2.66 13.90 4.99
C THR A 177 2.60 15.23 4.26
N ARG A 178 1.47 15.96 4.34
CA ARG A 178 1.38 17.35 3.83
C ARG A 178 2.36 18.31 4.53
N TRP A 179 2.77 18.00 5.76
CA TRP A 179 3.65 18.83 6.57
C TRP A 179 4.95 18.07 6.88
N ALA A 180 5.59 17.53 5.83
CA ALA A 180 6.79 16.69 5.94
C ALA A 180 7.88 17.27 6.86
N LYS A 181 8.14 18.58 6.79
CA LYS A 181 9.11 19.26 7.67
C LYS A 181 8.71 19.24 9.16
N LEU A 182 7.43 19.40 9.46
CA LEU A 182 6.93 19.35 10.84
C LEU A 182 7.01 17.92 11.39
N ARG A 183 6.65 16.94 10.56
CA ARG A 183 6.78 15.52 10.86
C ARG A 183 8.24 15.15 11.18
N GLN A 184 9.17 15.59 10.34
CA GLN A 184 10.61 15.39 10.54
C GLN A 184 11.09 16.05 11.84
N ALA A 185 10.69 17.29 12.11
CA ALA A 185 11.03 17.98 13.36
C ALA A 185 10.45 17.27 14.59
N PHE A 186 9.23 16.71 14.49
CA PHE A 186 8.62 15.94 15.56
C PHE A 186 9.40 14.64 15.86
N PHE A 187 9.81 13.90 14.82
CA PHE A 187 10.62 12.69 15.00
C PHE A 187 12.00 13.01 15.56
N PHE A 188 12.64 14.07 15.08
CA PHE A 188 13.92 14.54 15.62
C PHE A 188 13.82 14.92 17.10
N ALA A 189 12.83 15.75 17.46
CA ALA A 189 12.61 16.17 18.84
C ALA A 189 12.27 14.98 19.75
N THR A 190 11.42 14.07 19.28
CA THR A 190 11.04 12.86 20.02
C THR A 190 12.25 11.95 20.22
N SER A 191 13.09 11.75 19.19
CA SER A 191 14.27 10.90 19.27
C SER A 191 15.32 11.47 20.24
N VAL A 192 15.63 12.77 20.14
CA VAL A 192 16.57 13.43 21.07
C VAL A 192 16.04 13.39 22.50
N ALA A 193 14.76 13.73 22.71
CA ALA A 193 14.18 13.73 24.06
C ALA A 193 14.14 12.33 24.66
N ALA A 194 13.72 11.31 23.90
CA ALA A 194 13.66 9.94 24.37
C ALA A 194 15.07 9.39 24.66
N GLY A 195 16.05 9.62 23.78
CA GLY A 195 17.44 9.20 23.98
C GLY A 195 18.07 9.83 25.23
N CYS A 196 17.97 11.16 25.38
CA CYS A 196 18.47 11.86 26.57
C CYS A 196 17.76 11.42 27.84
N PHE A 197 16.44 11.21 27.80
CA PHE A 197 15.67 10.75 28.95
C PHE A 197 16.05 9.32 29.36
N LEU A 198 16.31 8.44 28.40
CA LEU A 198 16.70 7.05 28.67
C LEU A 198 18.08 6.98 29.36
N ILE A 199 19.03 7.82 28.92
CA ILE A 199 20.33 7.98 29.59
C ILE A 199 20.16 8.54 31.00
N LYS A 200 19.35 9.59 31.15
CA LYS A 200 19.08 10.21 32.45
C LYS A 200 18.45 9.19 33.41
N SER A 201 17.44 8.47 32.96
CA SER A 201 16.72 7.50 33.78
C SER A 201 17.62 6.34 34.18
N GLY A 202 18.42 5.80 33.26
CA GLY A 202 19.37 4.73 33.56
C GLY A 202 20.47 5.12 34.57
N ASN A 203 20.82 6.40 34.68
CA ASN A 203 21.85 6.89 35.59
C ASN A 203 21.33 7.44 36.93
N LEU A 204 20.13 8.05 36.94
CA LEU A 204 19.63 8.79 38.11
C LEU A 204 18.45 8.13 38.80
N ASP A 205 17.65 7.35 38.06
CA ASP A 205 16.44 6.77 38.63
C ASP A 205 16.72 5.40 39.26
N GLY A 206 15.96 5.09 40.30
CA GLY A 206 15.98 3.76 40.89
C GLY A 206 15.56 2.71 39.87
N TYR A 207 16.15 1.53 39.97
CA TYR A 207 15.90 0.38 39.12
C TYR A 207 14.42 0.19 38.69
N PHE A 208 13.48 0.18 39.64
CA PHE A 208 12.05 -0.01 39.37
C PHE A 208 11.45 1.04 38.43
N ALA A 209 11.92 2.28 38.48
CA ALA A 209 11.47 3.33 37.58
C ALA A 209 12.01 3.10 36.16
N VAL A 210 13.29 2.72 36.04
CA VAL A 210 13.91 2.35 34.76
C VAL A 210 13.16 1.21 34.10
N MET A 211 12.75 0.18 34.87
CA MET A 211 11.99 -0.95 34.32
C MET A 211 10.67 -0.56 33.66
N LYS A 212 9.95 0.38 34.28
CA LYS A 212 8.62 0.78 33.79
C LYS A 212 8.70 1.75 32.62
N MET A 213 9.79 2.52 32.55
CA MET A 213 9.95 3.61 31.59
C MET A 213 10.79 3.23 30.37
N ALA A 214 11.83 2.40 30.54
CA ALA A 214 12.75 2.05 29.46
C ALA A 214 12.09 1.31 28.28
N PRO A 215 11.18 0.33 28.48
CA PRO A 215 10.56 -0.36 27.35
C PRO A 215 9.72 0.55 26.43
N PRO A 216 8.78 1.39 26.92
CA PRO A 216 8.03 2.28 26.04
C PRO A 216 8.90 3.40 25.44
N LEU A 217 9.82 3.99 26.21
CA LEU A 217 10.71 5.04 25.70
C LEU A 217 11.70 4.51 24.67
N GLY A 218 12.27 3.32 24.90
CA GLY A 218 13.15 2.65 23.95
C GLY A 218 12.43 2.31 22.64
N THR A 219 11.17 1.88 22.72
CA THR A 219 10.34 1.63 21.53
C THR A 219 10.12 2.91 20.72
N LEU A 220 9.74 4.00 21.38
CA LEU A 220 9.54 5.30 20.72
C LEU A 220 10.85 5.86 20.15
N TRP A 221 11.97 5.67 20.84
CA TRP A 221 13.28 6.13 20.37
C TRP A 221 13.73 5.38 19.12
N VAL A 222 13.64 4.05 19.11
CA VAL A 222 14.00 3.23 17.94
C VAL A 222 13.08 3.57 16.76
N TRP A 223 11.77 3.65 17.00
CA TRP A 223 10.81 4.00 15.96
C TRP A 223 11.08 5.38 15.35
N SER A 224 11.22 6.41 16.19
CA SER A 224 11.52 7.78 15.72
C SER A 224 12.86 7.90 15.00
N THR A 225 13.82 7.03 15.32
CA THR A 225 15.13 6.99 14.64
C THR A 225 15.04 6.34 13.26
N ILE A 226 14.24 5.29 13.10
CA ILE A 226 14.07 4.59 11.82
C ILE A 226 13.27 5.45 10.82
N GLU A 227 12.29 6.19 11.30
CA GLU A 227 11.38 7.00 10.47
C GLU A 227 12.01 8.34 9.99
N MET A 228 13.20 8.67 10.49
CA MET A 228 13.86 9.96 10.26
C MET A 228 14.97 9.82 9.21
N GLU A 229 15.06 10.79 8.28
CA GLU A 229 16.15 10.81 7.29
C GLU A 229 17.56 10.65 7.92
N LEU A 230 18.43 9.96 7.19
CA LEU A 230 19.76 9.53 7.64
C LEU A 230 20.62 10.65 8.27
N TRP A 231 20.64 11.86 7.69
CA TRP A 231 21.46 12.96 8.21
C TRP A 231 21.00 13.45 9.59
N TRP A 232 19.69 13.50 9.80
CA TRP A 232 19.12 13.84 11.10
C TRP A 232 19.33 12.70 12.10
N ALA A 233 19.30 11.44 11.63
CA ALA A 233 19.62 10.28 12.43
C ALA A 233 21.06 10.35 12.98
N VAL A 234 22.05 10.66 12.15
CA VAL A 234 23.42 10.85 12.65
C VAL A 234 23.50 12.01 13.65
N THR A 235 22.82 13.12 13.35
CA THR A 235 22.84 14.32 14.19
C THR A 235 22.27 14.05 15.59
N HIS A 236 21.14 13.32 15.71
CA HIS A 236 20.55 13.05 17.02
C HIS A 236 21.46 12.17 17.88
N VAL A 237 22.12 11.15 17.30
CA VAL A 237 23.05 10.28 18.05
C VAL A 237 24.20 11.11 18.59
N VAL A 238 24.77 11.99 17.76
CA VAL A 238 25.85 12.89 18.19
C VAL A 238 25.38 13.78 19.35
N LEU A 239 24.19 14.36 19.28
CA LEU A 239 23.64 15.19 20.35
C LEU A 239 23.43 14.40 21.65
N VAL A 240 22.92 13.18 21.57
CA VAL A 240 22.72 12.30 22.73
C VAL A 240 24.08 11.91 23.35
N CYS A 241 25.08 11.58 22.53
CA CYS A 241 26.44 11.30 23.01
C CYS A 241 27.09 12.54 23.66
N LEU A 242 26.93 13.73 23.07
CA LEU A 242 27.41 14.98 23.65
C LEU A 242 26.72 15.29 24.99
N TYR A 243 25.41 15.06 25.08
CA TYR A 243 24.65 15.19 26.31
C TYR A 243 25.16 14.25 27.40
N MET A 244 25.45 13.00 27.05
CA MET A 244 26.03 12.02 27.95
C MET A 244 27.40 12.49 28.49
N TRP A 245 28.26 12.97 27.60
CA TRP A 245 29.59 13.45 27.95
C TRP A 245 29.54 14.70 28.84
N TRP A 246 28.68 15.67 28.51
CA TRP A 246 28.56 16.91 29.30
C TRP A 246 28.07 16.63 30.72
N ASN A 247 27.10 15.74 30.91
CA ASN A 247 26.60 15.41 32.24
C ASN A 247 27.57 14.51 33.05
N GLY A 248 28.69 14.08 32.46
CA GLY A 248 29.66 13.21 33.13
C GLY A 248 29.05 11.87 33.54
N PHE A 249 28.00 11.42 32.85
CA PHE A 249 27.42 10.11 33.11
C PHE A 249 28.47 9.04 32.86
N THR A 250 28.62 8.14 33.82
CA THR A 250 29.58 7.05 33.73
C THR A 250 29.26 6.22 32.49
N ASN A 251 30.25 6.08 31.60
CA ASN A 251 30.19 5.06 30.56
C ASN A 251 30.14 3.71 31.30
N PHE A 252 29.02 3.02 31.21
CA PHE A 252 28.81 1.70 31.80
C PHE A 252 29.94 0.73 31.41
#